data_AF-A0A7C5HBR7-F1
#
_entry.id   AF-A0A7C5HBR7-F1
#
_cell.length_a   1.000
_cell.length_b   1.000
_cell.length_c   1.000
_cell.angle_alpha   90.00
_cell.angle_beta   90.00
_cell.angle_gamma   90.00
#
_symmetry.space_group_name_H-M   'P 1'
#
loop_
_entity.id
_entity.type
_entity.pdbx_description
1 polymer ?
#
loop_
_entity_poly.entity_id
_entity_poly.type
_entity_poly.pdbx_seq_one_letter_code
_entity_poly.pdbx_strand_id
1 'polypeptide(L)'
;MGNCLDHWDNGDTGTKMKVTLAGYNIDKSLIEQLPDQNTATPETISAAYARISRDPRDVNELREEALKQVKKARRSNQAIVFGMSHHSVAEHAYFNFDILGISRLALEELEARRIGAAYTEKSQRYITLKGDFVTPKEYDRKDRESFLELVNFQNKFYLNNLEKLIQYQFESNSELAEKADTASGKGTSNKMNRAKNTLEGWAKEDARYALSLATQAQLGLSFNARTLEHAIRIMRHSELAEIRDLSQKLFDAVKVVAPSLIILSDPEEFKKAFKTDLKDDHFRLSKKYLKEIVAEEINKFGEEKVSKNVIELGDAKLLPENSIDMDVLIALIHHNSTLSYEESFEVAAKVIENKEHAKEFFKETLRYISEFDTLPREFEFNGKLMFELTISASNFAQLKRHRLMT
;
A
#
# COMPACT_ATOMS: atom_id res chain seq x y z
N MET A 1 -13.99 -37.72 -18.49
CA MET A 1 -15.07 -37.68 -17.47
C MET A 1 -14.59 -38.44 -16.25
N GLY A 2 -14.14 -37.71 -15.23
CA GLY A 2 -13.79 -38.23 -13.90
C GLY A 2 -14.13 -37.12 -12.91
N ASN A 3 -15.07 -37.41 -12.01
CA ASN A 3 -15.61 -36.48 -11.03
C ASN A 3 -14.50 -35.88 -10.16
N CYS A 4 -14.31 -34.56 -10.26
CA CYS A 4 -13.48 -33.75 -9.36
C CYS A 4 -14.30 -32.60 -8.71
N LEU A 5 -15.63 -32.76 -8.59
CA LEU A 5 -16.53 -31.69 -8.15
C LEU A 5 -17.14 -31.87 -6.75
N ASP A 6 -16.76 -32.89 -5.98
CA ASP A 6 -17.46 -33.25 -4.73
C ASP A 6 -16.77 -32.80 -3.42
N HIS A 7 -15.91 -31.76 -3.42
CA HIS A 7 -15.19 -31.34 -2.20
C HIS A 7 -15.34 -29.86 -1.78
N TRP A 8 -16.38 -29.15 -2.24
CA TRP A 8 -16.60 -27.75 -1.83
C TRP A 8 -17.81 -27.62 -0.90
N ASP A 9 -17.73 -28.32 0.23
CA ASP A 9 -18.66 -28.21 1.33
C ASP A 9 -17.85 -27.96 2.60
N ASN A 10 -17.15 -26.82 2.66
CA ASN A 10 -16.52 -26.25 3.86
C ASN A 10 -16.09 -24.80 3.58
N GLY A 11 -16.56 -23.85 4.40
CA GLY A 11 -16.26 -22.43 4.28
C GLY A 11 -14.78 -22.09 4.41
N ASP A 12 -14.41 -20.85 4.04
CA ASP A 12 -13.07 -20.24 4.18
C ASP A 12 -11.92 -21.26 4.00
N THR A 13 -11.67 -21.68 2.76
CA THR A 13 -10.57 -22.63 2.45
C THR A 13 -9.18 -21.97 2.51
N GLY A 14 -9.15 -20.68 2.86
CA GLY A 14 -7.95 -19.89 2.94
C GLY A 14 -7.04 -20.26 4.11
N THR A 15 -5.75 -20.04 3.93
CA THR A 15 -4.80 -20.04 5.06
C THR A 15 -5.12 -18.83 5.94
N LYS A 16 -5.27 -19.02 7.25
CA LYS A 16 -5.46 -17.91 8.19
C LYS A 16 -4.35 -16.87 8.06
N MET A 17 -4.71 -15.60 8.23
CA MET A 17 -3.76 -14.48 8.20
C MET A 17 -2.55 -14.74 9.11
N LYS A 18 -1.37 -14.71 8.50
CA LYS A 18 -0.08 -14.86 9.17
C LYS A 18 0.83 -13.71 8.76
N VAL A 19 1.37 -13.01 9.75
CA VAL A 19 2.41 -12.00 9.60
C VAL A 19 3.62 -12.49 10.37
N THR A 20 4.76 -12.60 9.69
CA THR A 20 6.03 -13.02 10.31
C THR A 20 7.05 -11.92 10.07
N LEU A 21 7.69 -11.42 11.13
CA LEU A 21 8.88 -10.59 10.97
C LEU A 21 10.04 -11.50 10.51
N ALA A 22 10.33 -11.46 9.22
CA ALA A 22 11.30 -12.32 8.54
C ALA A 22 12.74 -11.80 8.68
N GLY A 23 12.89 -10.50 8.91
CA GLY A 23 14.20 -9.89 9.06
C GLY A 23 14.11 -8.43 9.47
N TYR A 24 15.24 -7.88 9.89
CA TYR A 24 15.44 -6.46 10.11
C TYR A 24 16.93 -6.16 10.01
N ASN A 25 17.29 -4.94 9.60
CA ASN A 25 18.68 -4.58 9.53
C ASN A 25 19.24 -4.31 10.93
N ILE A 26 20.38 -4.93 11.24
CA ILE A 26 21.14 -4.67 12.45
C ILE A 26 22.56 -4.29 12.09
N ASP A 27 23.27 -3.78 13.08
CA ASP A 27 24.65 -3.40 12.93
C ASP A 27 25.52 -4.58 12.47
N LYS A 28 26.37 -4.37 11.46
CA LYS A 28 27.31 -5.41 11.00
C LYS A 28 28.21 -5.92 12.13
N SER A 29 28.69 -5.03 13.00
CA SER A 29 29.56 -5.41 14.12
C SER A 29 28.85 -6.32 15.11
N LEU A 30 27.51 -6.24 15.20
CA LEU A 30 26.72 -7.16 16.00
C LEU A 30 26.70 -8.57 15.38
N ILE A 31 26.50 -8.69 14.06
CA ILE A 31 26.50 -9.99 13.35
C ILE A 31 27.81 -10.76 13.61
N GLU A 32 28.93 -10.03 13.64
CA GLU A 32 30.25 -10.59 13.90
C GLU A 32 30.44 -11.07 15.35
N GLN A 33 29.50 -10.76 16.25
CA GLN A 33 29.64 -10.89 17.71
C GLN A 33 28.46 -11.61 18.42
N LEU A 34 27.48 -12.20 17.73
CA LEU A 34 26.22 -12.69 18.36
C LEU A 34 26.37 -13.97 19.23
N PRO A 35 26.06 -13.88 20.56
CA PRO A 35 25.34 -14.97 21.26
C PRO A 35 24.21 -14.54 22.24
N ASP A 36 23.80 -13.27 22.29
CA ASP A 36 22.62 -12.76 23.04
C ASP A 36 21.61 -12.09 22.08
N GLN A 37 20.32 -12.16 22.38
CA GLN A 37 19.22 -11.69 21.55
C GLN A 37 18.76 -10.27 21.88
N ASN A 38 19.06 -9.73 23.07
CA ASN A 38 18.54 -8.42 23.50
C ASN A 38 19.16 -7.21 22.79
N THR A 39 20.30 -7.39 22.12
CA THR A 39 20.96 -6.36 21.31
C THR A 39 20.57 -6.41 19.83
N ALA A 40 19.87 -7.47 19.40
CA ALA A 40 19.42 -7.64 18.02
C ALA A 40 18.19 -6.76 17.74
N THR A 41 18.46 -5.48 17.49
CA THR A 41 17.42 -4.49 17.16
C THR A 41 17.96 -3.46 16.15
N PRO A 42 17.12 -2.98 15.20
CA PRO A 42 17.50 -1.90 14.29
C PRO A 42 17.60 -0.53 14.97
N GLU A 43 17.14 -0.41 16.23
CA GLU A 43 17.09 0.86 16.98
C GLU A 43 18.48 1.48 17.18
N THR A 44 19.52 0.67 17.26
CA THR A 44 20.90 1.11 17.50
C THR A 44 21.49 1.83 16.28
N ILE A 45 21.18 1.36 15.06
CA ILE A 45 21.56 2.04 13.81
C ILE A 45 20.92 3.43 13.77
N SER A 46 19.60 3.48 13.97
CA SER A 46 18.85 4.75 13.95
C SER A 46 19.42 5.74 14.98
N ALA A 47 19.63 5.29 16.22
CA ALA A 47 20.17 6.13 17.29
C ALA A 47 21.59 6.64 17.01
N ALA A 48 22.46 5.81 16.45
CA ALA A 48 23.82 6.21 16.07
C ALA A 48 23.79 7.24 14.93
N TYR A 49 22.97 7.02 13.90
CA TYR A 49 22.94 7.89 12.72
C TYR A 49 22.36 9.26 13.01
N ALA A 50 21.44 9.34 13.98
CA ALA A 50 20.93 10.59 14.50
C ALA A 50 22.00 11.53 15.10
N ARG A 51 23.18 11.01 15.44
CA ARG A 51 24.25 11.76 16.11
C ARG A 51 25.32 12.26 15.14
N ILE A 52 25.35 11.75 13.90
CA ILE A 52 26.39 12.05 12.91
C ILE A 52 26.55 13.56 12.67
N SER A 53 25.46 14.33 12.69
CA SER A 53 25.50 15.77 12.44
C SER A 53 25.98 16.63 13.62
N ARG A 54 26.18 16.06 14.81
CA ARG A 54 26.41 16.82 16.06
C ARG A 54 27.43 16.21 17.02
N ASP A 55 27.97 15.05 16.70
CA ASP A 55 28.99 14.36 17.49
C ASP A 55 30.27 14.29 16.66
N PRO A 56 31.43 14.74 17.18
CA PRO A 56 32.67 14.79 16.40
C PRO A 56 33.32 13.41 16.17
N ARG A 57 32.81 12.34 16.79
CA ARG A 57 33.32 10.97 16.64
C ARG A 57 32.84 10.33 15.35
N ASP A 58 33.60 9.34 14.88
CA ASP A 58 33.24 8.59 13.67
C ASP A 58 31.98 7.73 13.87
N VAL A 59 31.25 7.50 12.78
CA VAL A 59 30.00 6.72 12.79
C VAL A 59 30.17 5.32 13.38
N ASN A 60 31.34 4.71 13.23
CA ASN A 60 31.64 3.39 13.81
C ASN A 60 31.66 3.44 15.34
N GLU A 61 32.26 4.48 15.93
CA GLU A 61 32.26 4.68 17.38
C GLU A 61 30.85 4.95 17.92
N LEU A 62 30.06 5.73 17.19
CA LEU A 62 28.66 6.02 17.54
C LEU A 62 27.81 4.74 17.54
N ARG A 63 28.03 3.87 16.54
CA ARG A 63 27.39 2.55 16.41
C ARG A 63 27.78 1.61 17.55
N GLU A 64 29.07 1.52 17.85
CA GLU A 64 29.58 0.72 18.98
C GLU A 64 29.02 1.18 20.33
N GLU A 65 28.90 2.50 20.56
CA GLU A 65 28.29 3.04 21.77
C GLU A 65 26.80 2.69 21.84
N ALA A 66 26.06 2.86 20.74
CA ALA A 66 24.63 2.58 20.68
C ALA A 66 24.32 1.11 20.97
N LEU A 67 25.15 0.18 20.47
CA LEU A 67 25.04 -1.26 20.74
C LEU A 67 25.20 -1.60 22.22
N LYS A 68 26.16 -0.96 22.91
CA LYS A 68 26.40 -1.17 24.36
C LYS A 68 25.27 -0.61 25.23
N GLN A 69 24.44 0.29 24.69
CA GLN A 69 23.45 1.06 25.46
C GLN A 69 22.07 1.07 24.79
N VAL A 70 21.52 -0.09 24.43
CA VAL A 70 20.20 -0.23 23.75
C VAL A 70 19.09 0.57 24.46
N LYS A 71 19.02 0.54 25.79
CA LYS A 71 18.03 1.35 26.55
C LYS A 71 18.20 2.86 26.32
N LYS A 72 19.43 3.34 26.21
CA LYS A 72 19.73 4.76 25.88
C LYS A 72 19.43 5.04 24.41
N ALA A 73 19.75 4.11 23.51
CA ALA A 73 19.39 4.21 22.09
C ALA A 73 17.87 4.38 21.92
N ARG A 74 17.06 3.56 22.62
CA ARG A 74 15.59 3.68 22.64
C ARG A 74 15.10 5.04 23.12
N ARG A 75 15.61 5.52 24.26
CA ARG A 75 15.28 6.87 24.78
C ARG A 75 15.70 7.98 23.82
N SER A 76 16.86 7.80 23.18
CA SER A 76 17.39 8.74 22.19
C SER A 76 16.51 8.80 20.95
N ASN A 77 16.09 7.65 20.42
CA ASN A 77 15.16 7.57 19.28
C ASN A 77 13.84 8.26 19.63
N GLN A 78 13.29 8.01 20.82
CA GLN A 78 12.08 8.70 21.29
C GLN A 78 12.24 10.23 21.27
N ALA A 79 13.34 10.73 21.82
CA ALA A 79 13.61 12.18 21.86
C ALA A 79 13.87 12.78 20.48
N ILE A 80 14.55 12.07 19.58
CA ILE A 80 14.98 12.59 18.28
C ILE A 80 13.87 12.49 17.24
N VAL A 81 13.31 11.30 17.08
CA VAL A 81 12.31 11.02 16.05
C VAL A 81 11.03 11.80 16.33
N PHE A 82 10.59 11.85 17.59
CA PHE A 82 9.31 12.46 17.95
C PHE A 82 9.46 13.77 18.73
N GLY A 83 10.46 13.92 19.59
CA GLY A 83 10.65 15.16 20.36
C GLY A 83 11.24 16.32 19.55
N MET A 84 12.03 16.02 18.51
CA MET A 84 12.65 17.02 17.62
C MET A 84 12.16 16.88 16.16
N SER A 85 11.13 16.06 15.93
CA SER A 85 10.52 15.81 14.60
C SER A 85 11.51 15.39 13.51
N HIS A 86 12.62 14.72 13.86
CA HIS A 86 13.60 14.20 12.89
C HIS A 86 13.22 12.79 12.42
N HIS A 87 12.07 12.68 11.75
CA HIS A 87 11.52 11.39 11.31
C HIS A 87 12.40 10.63 10.30
N SER A 88 13.26 11.32 9.56
CA SER A 88 14.19 10.70 8.59
C SER A 88 15.17 9.71 9.23
N VAL A 89 15.49 9.88 10.52
CA VAL A 89 16.38 8.98 11.26
C VAL A 89 15.77 7.57 11.37
N ALA A 90 14.44 7.47 11.48
CA ALA A 90 13.74 6.20 11.55
C ALA A 90 13.80 5.43 10.22
N GLU A 91 14.06 6.11 9.10
CA GLU A 91 14.14 5.48 7.77
C GLU A 91 15.39 4.59 7.60
N HIS A 92 16.37 4.70 8.49
CA HIS A 92 17.55 3.83 8.51
C HIS A 92 17.27 2.44 9.11
N ALA A 93 16.16 2.26 9.80
CA ALA A 93 15.69 0.97 10.29
C ALA A 93 14.71 0.38 9.27
N TYR A 94 14.95 -0.87 8.87
CA TYR A 94 14.19 -1.62 7.88
C TYR A 94 13.76 -2.96 8.45
N PHE A 95 12.49 -3.31 8.21
CA PHE A 95 11.85 -4.55 8.63
C PHE A 95 11.32 -5.30 7.42
N ASN A 96 11.53 -6.61 7.38
CA ASN A 96 11.05 -7.51 6.35
C ASN A 96 9.97 -8.41 6.92
N PHE A 97 8.87 -8.59 6.20
CA PHE A 97 7.72 -9.39 6.63
C PHE A 97 7.33 -10.41 5.56
N ASP A 98 6.97 -11.60 6.02
CA ASP A 98 6.20 -12.56 5.25
C ASP A 98 4.73 -12.46 5.66
N ILE A 99 3.88 -12.10 4.70
CA ILE A 99 2.44 -11.94 4.92
C ILE A 99 1.68 -12.91 4.04
N LEU A 100 0.84 -13.74 4.67
CA LEU A 100 0.02 -14.75 4.03
C LEU A 100 -1.42 -14.64 4.51
N GLY A 101 -2.36 -15.12 3.72
CA GLY A 101 -3.74 -15.27 4.17
C GLY A 101 -4.50 -13.96 4.27
N ILE A 102 -4.13 -12.99 3.41
CA ILE A 102 -4.84 -11.71 3.28
C ILE A 102 -5.58 -11.67 1.95
N SER A 103 -6.68 -10.94 1.87
CA SER A 103 -7.39 -10.66 0.63
C SER A 103 -6.55 -9.74 -0.27
N ARG A 104 -6.84 -9.76 -1.58
CA ARG A 104 -6.30 -8.75 -2.49
C ARG A 104 -6.74 -7.35 -2.11
N LEU A 105 -7.94 -7.17 -1.53
CA LEU A 105 -8.37 -5.86 -1.05
C LEU A 105 -7.44 -5.32 0.06
N ALA A 106 -7.11 -6.15 1.05
CA ALA A 106 -6.18 -5.78 2.11
C ALA A 106 -4.75 -5.54 1.57
N LEU A 107 -4.32 -6.35 0.59
CA LEU A 107 -3.06 -6.13 -0.13
C LEU A 107 -3.04 -4.77 -0.83
N GLU A 108 -4.12 -4.39 -1.53
CA GLU A 108 -4.22 -3.11 -2.24
C GLU A 108 -4.05 -1.93 -1.29
N GLU A 109 -4.69 -1.98 -0.12
CA GLU A 109 -4.51 -0.95 0.91
C GLU A 109 -3.06 -0.91 1.41
N LEU A 110 -2.47 -2.05 1.75
CA LEU A 110 -1.09 -2.13 2.23
C LEU A 110 -0.11 -1.54 1.21
N GLU A 111 -0.26 -1.92 -0.07
CA GLU A 111 0.58 -1.46 -1.17
C GLU A 111 0.35 0.01 -1.54
N ALA A 112 -0.64 0.71 -0.99
CA ALA A 112 -0.82 2.14 -1.25
C ALA A 112 0.38 2.99 -0.76
N ARG A 113 1.24 2.44 0.11
CA ARG A 113 2.42 3.13 0.66
C ARG A 113 3.61 2.94 -0.30
N ARG A 114 4.03 4.02 -0.96
CA ARG A 114 5.03 3.97 -2.04
C ARG A 114 6.47 4.14 -1.56
N ILE A 115 6.69 5.11 -0.68
CA ILE A 115 8.03 5.53 -0.25
C ILE A 115 8.44 4.75 1.01
N GLY A 116 9.68 4.26 1.04
CA GLY A 116 10.19 3.50 2.17
C GLY A 116 9.60 2.10 2.28
N ALA A 117 9.07 1.56 1.17
CA ALA A 117 8.43 0.26 1.09
C ALA A 117 8.89 -0.52 -0.13
N ALA A 118 8.94 -1.86 -0.03
CA ALA A 118 9.16 -2.76 -1.15
C ALA A 118 8.25 -3.98 -1.03
N TYR A 119 7.57 -4.33 -2.11
CA TYR A 119 6.57 -5.39 -2.15
C TYR A 119 6.96 -6.45 -3.17
N THR A 120 6.70 -7.72 -2.84
CA THR A 120 6.79 -8.83 -3.79
C THR A 120 5.61 -9.76 -3.56
N GLU A 121 4.52 -9.48 -4.29
CA GLU A 121 3.30 -10.28 -4.31
C GLU A 121 3.47 -11.56 -5.12
N LYS A 122 2.80 -12.64 -4.69
CA LYS A 122 2.60 -13.83 -5.52
C LYS A 122 1.82 -13.50 -6.80
N SER A 123 2.48 -13.56 -7.94
CA SER A 123 1.88 -13.23 -9.24
C SER A 123 0.75 -14.20 -9.65
N GLN A 124 -0.44 -13.65 -9.88
CA GLN A 124 -1.58 -14.36 -10.47
C GLN A 124 -1.38 -14.70 -11.96
N ARG A 125 -0.37 -14.10 -12.63
CA ARG A 125 -0.03 -14.41 -14.03
C ARG A 125 0.81 -15.68 -14.14
N TYR A 126 1.63 -15.97 -13.12
CA TYR A 126 2.53 -17.11 -13.13
C TYR A 126 1.97 -18.29 -12.34
N ILE A 127 1.21 -18.02 -11.29
CA ILE A 127 0.61 -19.03 -10.44
C ILE A 127 -0.84 -19.27 -10.83
N THR A 128 -1.19 -20.53 -11.09
CA THR A 128 -2.58 -20.94 -11.21
C THR A 128 -3.24 -20.87 -9.84
N LEU A 129 -4.33 -20.13 -9.75
CA LEU A 129 -5.07 -19.96 -8.51
C LEU A 129 -6.00 -21.15 -8.30
N LYS A 130 -6.22 -21.50 -7.03
CA LYS A 130 -7.03 -22.66 -6.64
C LYS A 130 -8.45 -22.28 -6.18
N GLY A 131 -8.75 -20.99 -6.13
CA GLY A 131 -10.01 -20.47 -5.59
C GLY A 131 -9.97 -20.17 -4.10
N ASP A 132 -8.79 -20.02 -3.49
CA ASP A 132 -8.68 -19.57 -2.09
C ASP A 132 -9.12 -18.10 -1.97
N PHE A 133 -9.91 -17.77 -0.95
CA PHE A 133 -10.40 -16.42 -0.69
C PHE A 133 -10.54 -16.18 0.81
N VAL A 134 -10.58 -14.90 1.21
CA VAL A 134 -10.81 -14.46 2.58
C VAL A 134 -12.26 -14.01 2.73
N THR A 135 -12.92 -14.46 3.79
CA THR A 135 -14.29 -14.03 4.12
C THR A 135 -14.27 -12.83 5.06
N PRO A 136 -14.95 -11.71 4.74
CA PRO A 136 -15.10 -10.59 5.66
C PRO A 136 -15.75 -11.01 6.99
N LYS A 137 -15.19 -10.54 8.11
CA LYS A 137 -15.66 -10.91 9.47
C LYS A 137 -16.93 -10.14 9.87
N GLU A 138 -17.20 -9.05 9.18
CA GLU A 138 -18.28 -8.09 9.45
C GLU A 138 -19.61 -8.54 8.86
N TYR A 139 -19.60 -9.49 7.93
CA TYR A 139 -20.81 -10.02 7.34
C TYR A 139 -21.60 -10.84 8.35
N ASP A 140 -22.90 -10.57 8.39
CA ASP A 140 -23.84 -11.43 9.07
C ASP A 140 -23.98 -12.77 8.33
N ARG A 141 -24.81 -13.67 8.86
CA ARG A 141 -25.00 -14.99 8.26
C ARG A 141 -25.51 -14.90 6.81
N LYS A 142 -26.46 -14.02 6.54
CA LYS A 142 -27.14 -13.92 5.24
C LYS A 142 -26.18 -13.35 4.19
N ASP A 143 -25.50 -12.27 4.54
CA ASP A 143 -24.51 -11.63 3.67
C ASP A 143 -23.36 -12.59 3.37
N ARG A 144 -22.93 -13.37 4.37
CA ARG A 144 -21.91 -14.41 4.19
C ARG A 144 -22.36 -15.50 3.22
N GLU A 145 -23.59 -15.99 3.32
CA GLU A 145 -24.12 -17.01 2.39
C GLU A 145 -24.15 -16.47 0.94
N SER A 146 -24.67 -15.26 0.72
CA SER A 146 -24.67 -14.62 -0.61
C SER A 146 -23.26 -14.33 -1.14
N PHE A 147 -22.34 -13.90 -0.27
CA PHE A 147 -20.95 -13.68 -0.64
C PHE A 147 -20.26 -14.98 -1.07
N LEU A 148 -20.46 -16.06 -0.32
CA LEU A 148 -19.89 -17.36 -0.66
C LEU A 148 -20.40 -17.87 -2.00
N GLU A 149 -21.70 -17.72 -2.27
CA GLU A 149 -22.27 -18.06 -3.57
C GLU A 149 -21.59 -17.30 -4.71
N LEU A 150 -21.46 -15.97 -4.58
CA LEU A 150 -20.85 -15.12 -5.59
C LEU A 150 -19.37 -15.46 -5.84
N VAL A 151 -18.57 -15.57 -4.77
CA VAL A 151 -17.14 -15.85 -4.90
C VAL A 151 -16.91 -17.25 -5.46
N ASN A 152 -17.72 -18.24 -5.08
CA ASN A 152 -17.65 -19.57 -5.66
C ASN A 152 -18.05 -19.59 -7.14
N PHE A 153 -19.06 -18.82 -7.54
CA PHE A 153 -19.41 -18.64 -8.94
C PHE A 153 -18.23 -18.04 -9.73
N GLN A 154 -17.62 -16.97 -9.22
CA GLN A 154 -16.46 -16.31 -9.83
C GLN A 154 -15.25 -17.26 -9.95
N ASN A 155 -14.94 -18.03 -8.89
CA ASN A 155 -13.86 -19.01 -8.91
C ASN A 155 -14.13 -20.14 -9.90
N LYS A 156 -15.36 -20.68 -9.95
CA LYS A 156 -15.75 -21.67 -10.95
C LYS A 156 -15.64 -21.11 -12.37
N PHE A 157 -16.06 -19.86 -12.59
CA PHE A 157 -15.94 -19.20 -13.88
C PHE A 157 -14.46 -19.06 -14.30
N TYR A 158 -13.57 -18.65 -13.38
CA TYR A 158 -12.13 -18.61 -13.63
C TYR A 158 -11.59 -19.98 -14.05
N LEU A 159 -11.86 -21.03 -13.26
CA LEU A 159 -11.33 -22.38 -13.51
C LEU A 159 -11.85 -22.97 -14.83
N ASN A 160 -13.15 -22.85 -15.09
CA ASN A 160 -13.79 -23.41 -16.29
C ASN A 160 -13.36 -22.72 -17.60
N ASN A 161 -12.91 -21.48 -17.52
CA ASN A 161 -12.49 -20.72 -18.69
C ASN A 161 -10.97 -20.65 -18.86
N LEU A 162 -10.19 -20.94 -17.81
CA LEU A 162 -8.73 -20.90 -17.90
C LEU A 162 -8.19 -21.86 -18.96
N GLU A 163 -8.66 -23.11 -19.01
CA GLU A 163 -8.20 -24.08 -20.02
C GLU A 163 -8.56 -23.64 -21.45
N LYS A 164 -9.76 -23.07 -21.63
CA LYS A 164 -10.20 -22.53 -22.93
C LYS A 164 -9.35 -21.35 -23.37
N LEU A 165 -9.00 -20.46 -22.44
CA LEU A 165 -8.13 -19.33 -22.71
C LEU A 165 -6.70 -19.79 -23.02
N ILE A 166 -6.19 -20.82 -22.33
CA ILE A 166 -4.90 -21.42 -22.66
C ILE A 166 -4.93 -21.95 -24.09
N GLN A 167 -5.93 -22.77 -24.43
CA GLN A 167 -6.09 -23.29 -25.79
C GLN A 167 -6.15 -22.16 -26.83
N TYR A 168 -6.98 -21.15 -26.58
CA TYR A 168 -7.10 -19.98 -27.44
C TYR A 168 -5.76 -19.27 -27.66
N GLN A 169 -4.97 -19.07 -26.60
CA GLN A 169 -3.66 -18.41 -26.72
C GLN A 169 -2.68 -19.24 -27.55
N PHE A 170 -2.68 -20.57 -27.41
CA PHE A 170 -1.84 -21.45 -28.25
C PHE A 170 -2.28 -21.45 -29.72
N GLU A 171 -3.59 -21.49 -29.99
CA GLU A 171 -4.13 -21.46 -31.36
C GLU A 171 -3.89 -20.10 -32.03
N SER A 172 -4.06 -19.01 -31.30
CA SER A 172 -3.95 -17.64 -31.82
C SER A 172 -2.51 -17.17 -31.99
N ASN A 173 -1.54 -17.82 -31.35
CA ASN A 173 -0.12 -17.45 -31.37
C ASN A 173 0.76 -18.63 -31.85
N SER A 174 0.49 -19.11 -33.06
CA SER A 174 1.09 -20.31 -33.65
C SER A 174 2.63 -20.32 -33.63
N GLU A 175 3.28 -19.19 -33.93
CA GLU A 175 4.75 -19.09 -33.89
C GLU A 175 5.32 -19.34 -32.49
N LEU A 176 4.63 -18.86 -31.46
CA LEU A 176 5.07 -19.04 -30.08
C LEU A 176 4.73 -20.45 -29.59
N ALA A 177 3.61 -21.02 -30.04
CA ALA A 177 3.26 -22.41 -29.80
C ALA A 177 4.29 -23.37 -30.41
N GLU A 178 4.72 -23.15 -31.66
CA GLU A 178 5.76 -23.97 -32.29
C GLU A 178 7.09 -23.91 -31.54
N LYS A 179 7.48 -22.72 -31.05
CA LYS A 179 8.66 -22.56 -30.17
C LYS A 179 8.50 -23.33 -28.86
N ALA A 180 7.30 -23.34 -28.29
CA ALA A 180 6.99 -24.10 -27.07
C ALA A 180 7.09 -25.61 -27.32
N ASP A 181 6.56 -26.10 -28.43
CA ASP A 181 6.62 -27.52 -28.80
C ASP A 181 8.03 -27.97 -29.13
N THR A 182 8.77 -27.16 -29.90
CA THR A 182 10.19 -27.41 -30.22
C THR A 182 11.04 -27.49 -28.95
N ALA A 183 10.84 -26.58 -27.99
CA ALA A 183 11.56 -26.62 -26.73
C ALA A 183 11.23 -27.89 -25.93
N SER A 184 9.95 -28.29 -25.90
CA SER A 184 9.49 -29.51 -25.24
C SER A 184 10.07 -30.76 -25.89
N GLY A 185 10.10 -30.82 -27.23
CA GLY A 185 10.70 -31.91 -28.00
C GLY A 185 12.21 -32.04 -27.80
N LYS A 186 12.90 -30.94 -27.46
CA LYS A 186 14.31 -30.93 -27.02
C LYS A 186 14.52 -31.35 -25.56
N GLY A 187 13.45 -31.77 -24.86
CA GLY A 187 13.51 -32.19 -23.45
C GLY A 187 13.48 -31.04 -22.45
N THR A 188 13.15 -29.80 -22.87
CA THR A 188 13.04 -28.67 -21.94
C THR A 188 11.84 -28.87 -21.02
N SER A 189 12.05 -28.87 -19.71
CA SER A 189 10.93 -28.94 -18.74
C SER A 189 9.96 -27.78 -18.89
N ASN A 190 8.68 -27.99 -18.55
CA ASN A 190 7.65 -26.93 -18.56
C ASN A 190 8.11 -25.67 -17.81
N LYS A 191 8.79 -25.84 -16.66
CA LYS A 191 9.30 -24.73 -15.84
C LYS A 191 10.29 -23.83 -16.61
N MET A 192 11.09 -24.40 -17.51
CA MET A 192 12.10 -23.68 -18.29
C MET A 192 11.60 -23.26 -19.68
N ASN A 193 10.43 -23.76 -20.10
CA ASN A 193 9.85 -23.47 -21.40
C ASN A 193 9.20 -22.06 -21.40
N ARG A 194 9.99 -21.04 -21.76
CA ARG A 194 9.54 -19.64 -21.76
C ARG A 194 8.34 -19.41 -22.68
N ALA A 195 8.34 -20.00 -23.88
CA ALA A 195 7.26 -19.80 -24.84
C ALA A 195 5.92 -20.33 -24.30
N LYS A 196 5.92 -21.55 -23.75
CA LYS A 196 4.76 -22.13 -23.06
C LYS A 196 4.30 -21.27 -21.88
N ASN A 197 5.24 -20.87 -21.02
CA ASN A 197 4.93 -20.07 -19.84
C ASN A 197 4.36 -18.69 -20.19
N THR A 198 4.78 -18.08 -21.30
CA THR A 198 4.21 -16.83 -21.81
C THR A 198 2.75 -17.02 -22.23
N LEU A 199 2.46 -18.05 -23.03
CA LEU A 199 1.11 -18.35 -23.50
C LEU A 199 0.15 -18.65 -22.35
N GLU A 200 0.55 -19.53 -21.44
CA GLU A 200 -0.21 -19.81 -20.21
C GLU A 200 -0.35 -18.57 -19.33
N GLY A 201 0.68 -17.72 -19.30
CA GLY A 201 0.68 -16.46 -18.54
C GLY A 201 -0.33 -15.44 -19.06
N TRP A 202 -0.46 -15.29 -20.37
CA TRP A 202 -1.48 -14.44 -20.99
C TRP A 202 -2.89 -14.96 -20.71
N ALA A 203 -3.11 -16.27 -20.84
CA ALA A 203 -4.41 -16.87 -20.49
C ALA A 203 -4.78 -16.63 -19.02
N LYS A 204 -3.82 -16.74 -18.10
CA LYS A 204 -4.04 -16.43 -16.66
C LYS A 204 -4.31 -14.94 -16.43
N GLU A 205 -3.64 -14.07 -17.18
CA GLU A 205 -3.84 -12.61 -17.14
C GLU A 205 -5.22 -12.19 -17.61
N ASP A 206 -5.80 -12.90 -18.59
CA ASP A 206 -7.17 -12.67 -19.06
C ASP A 206 -8.17 -13.28 -18.07
N ALA A 207 -7.95 -14.54 -17.65
CA ALA A 207 -8.87 -15.26 -16.76
C ALA A 207 -9.08 -14.55 -15.42
N ARG A 208 -8.05 -13.90 -14.87
CA ARG A 208 -8.11 -13.28 -13.54
C ARG A 208 -9.11 -12.11 -13.43
N TYR A 209 -9.60 -11.56 -14.54
CA TYR A 209 -10.66 -10.54 -14.51
C TYR A 209 -11.96 -11.04 -13.89
N ALA A 210 -12.16 -12.36 -13.83
CA ALA A 210 -13.31 -12.96 -13.16
C ALA A 210 -13.19 -13.00 -11.62
N LEU A 211 -12.00 -12.78 -11.07
CA LEU A 211 -11.71 -13.01 -9.67
C LEU A 211 -12.11 -11.84 -8.78
N SER A 212 -12.56 -12.17 -7.56
CA SER A 212 -12.87 -11.19 -6.52
C SER A 212 -11.61 -10.58 -5.90
N LEU A 213 -11.75 -9.37 -5.33
CA LEU A 213 -10.76 -8.81 -4.41
C LEU A 213 -10.64 -9.61 -3.10
N ALA A 214 -11.59 -10.50 -2.82
CA ALA A 214 -11.50 -11.47 -1.73
C ALA A 214 -10.46 -12.57 -1.98
N THR A 215 -9.99 -12.75 -3.23
CA THR A 215 -8.99 -13.77 -3.57
C THR A 215 -7.80 -13.67 -2.62
N GLN A 216 -7.38 -14.80 -2.05
CA GLN A 216 -6.29 -14.81 -1.10
C GLN A 216 -4.95 -14.51 -1.79
N ALA A 217 -4.15 -13.65 -1.17
CA ALA A 217 -2.83 -13.26 -1.58
C ALA A 217 -1.78 -13.58 -0.51
N GLN A 218 -0.52 -13.45 -0.93
CA GLN A 218 0.63 -13.45 -0.05
C GLN A 218 1.73 -12.59 -0.68
N LEU A 219 2.60 -12.03 0.17
CA LEU A 219 3.70 -11.20 -0.25
C LEU A 219 4.88 -11.26 0.72
N GLY A 220 6.06 -11.01 0.17
CA GLY A 220 7.17 -10.45 0.93
C GLY A 220 7.05 -8.94 0.95
N LEU A 221 7.25 -8.33 2.11
CA LEU A 221 7.15 -6.90 2.34
C LEU A 221 8.41 -6.40 3.03
N SER A 222 8.91 -5.24 2.64
CA SER A 222 9.90 -4.50 3.41
C SER A 222 9.40 -3.10 3.69
N PHE A 223 9.54 -2.64 4.92
CA PHE A 223 9.25 -1.26 5.30
C PHE A 223 10.43 -0.67 6.05
N ASN A 224 10.73 0.60 5.80
CA ASN A 224 11.44 1.38 6.80
C ASN A 224 10.54 1.67 8.01
N ALA A 225 11.11 2.02 9.16
CA ALA A 225 10.32 2.19 10.39
C ALA A 225 9.27 3.31 10.27
N ARG A 226 9.60 4.43 9.62
CA ARG A 226 8.70 5.57 9.42
C ARG A 226 7.45 5.18 8.63
N THR A 227 7.64 4.48 7.50
CA THR A 227 6.55 4.03 6.64
C THR A 227 5.73 2.94 7.30
N LEU A 228 6.37 2.03 8.04
CA LEU A 228 5.69 1.00 8.84
C LEU A 228 4.78 1.64 9.90
N GLU A 229 5.30 2.57 10.69
CA GLU A 229 4.54 3.28 11.74
C GLU A 229 3.32 4.00 11.14
N HIS A 230 3.54 4.73 10.05
CA HIS A 230 2.46 5.40 9.33
C HIS A 230 1.41 4.41 8.78
N ALA A 231 1.85 3.27 8.23
CA ALA A 231 0.95 2.23 7.75
C ALA A 231 0.08 1.69 8.89
N ILE A 232 0.68 1.34 10.04
CA ILE A 232 -0.04 0.84 11.21
C ILE A 232 -1.08 1.85 11.71
N ARG A 233 -0.68 3.13 11.83
CA ARG A 233 -1.57 4.22 12.29
C ARG A 233 -2.79 4.44 11.41
N ILE A 234 -2.66 4.33 10.09
CA ILE A 234 -3.83 4.40 9.20
C ILE A 234 -4.66 3.12 9.32
N MET A 235 -4.03 1.95 9.15
CA MET A 235 -4.74 0.68 9.00
C MET A 235 -5.50 0.27 10.27
N ARG A 236 -5.05 0.70 11.47
CA ARG A 236 -5.78 0.45 12.73
C ARG A 236 -7.16 1.12 12.77
N HIS A 237 -7.37 2.17 11.98
CA HIS A 237 -8.64 2.89 11.87
C HIS A 237 -9.41 2.53 10.59
N SER A 238 -8.94 1.55 9.81
CA SER A 238 -9.65 1.07 8.62
C SER A 238 -11.03 0.55 9.00
N GLU A 239 -12.02 0.74 8.12
CA GLU A 239 -13.37 0.18 8.27
C GLU A 239 -13.36 -1.34 8.16
N LEU A 240 -12.33 -1.91 7.52
CA LEU A 240 -12.17 -3.35 7.30
C LEU A 240 -11.44 -4.01 8.48
N ALA A 241 -12.11 -4.96 9.12
CA ALA A 241 -11.62 -5.77 10.24
C ALA A 241 -10.37 -6.57 9.87
N GLU A 242 -10.29 -7.04 8.63
CA GLU A 242 -9.09 -7.70 8.10
C GLU A 242 -7.87 -6.79 8.17
N ILE A 243 -8.02 -5.52 7.81
CA ILE A 243 -6.93 -4.55 7.75
C ILE A 243 -6.53 -4.09 9.15
N ARG A 244 -7.50 -3.96 10.07
CA ARG A 244 -7.22 -3.75 11.48
C ARG A 244 -6.44 -4.92 12.09
N ASP A 245 -6.79 -6.16 11.76
CA ASP A 245 -6.08 -7.37 12.21
C ASP A 245 -4.65 -7.44 11.64
N LEU A 246 -4.48 -7.10 10.36
CA LEU A 246 -3.17 -6.97 9.72
C LEU A 246 -2.30 -5.90 10.41
N SER A 247 -2.88 -4.73 10.69
CA SER A 247 -2.21 -3.64 11.41
C SER A 247 -1.73 -4.07 12.79
N GLN A 248 -2.60 -4.72 13.56
CA GLN A 248 -2.27 -5.22 14.89
C GLN A 248 -1.14 -6.24 14.84
N LYS A 249 -1.17 -7.18 13.90
CA LYS A 249 -0.11 -8.19 13.74
C LYS A 249 1.23 -7.59 13.32
N LEU A 250 1.23 -6.59 12.45
CA LEU A 250 2.44 -5.84 12.08
C LEU A 250 3.04 -5.12 13.31
N PHE A 251 2.18 -4.46 14.08
CA PHE A 251 2.56 -3.81 15.33
C PHE A 251 3.15 -4.79 16.34
N ASP A 252 2.44 -5.88 16.64
CA ASP A 252 2.87 -6.89 17.60
C ASP A 252 4.22 -7.50 17.23
N ALA A 253 4.44 -7.75 15.93
CA ALA A 253 5.68 -8.31 15.43
C ALA A 253 6.89 -7.37 15.65
N VAL A 254 6.70 -6.05 15.50
CA VAL A 254 7.80 -5.07 15.61
C VAL A 254 7.98 -4.52 17.01
N LYS A 255 6.91 -4.37 17.79
CA LYS A 255 6.96 -3.82 19.16
C LYS A 255 7.95 -4.57 20.05
N VAL A 256 8.11 -5.88 19.85
CA VAL A 256 9.03 -6.71 20.64
C VAL A 256 10.49 -6.33 20.38
N VAL A 257 10.84 -6.01 19.13
CA VAL A 257 12.24 -5.77 18.73
C VAL A 257 12.59 -4.27 18.74
N ALA A 258 11.69 -3.40 18.28
CA ALA A 258 11.96 -2.00 18.01
C ALA A 258 10.86 -1.03 18.49
N PRO A 259 10.44 -1.10 19.77
CA PRO A 259 9.29 -0.33 20.25
C PRO A 259 9.48 1.19 20.16
N SER A 260 10.73 1.68 20.24
CA SER A 260 11.00 3.13 20.20
C SER A 260 10.89 3.75 18.81
N LEU A 261 10.81 2.94 17.75
CA LEU A 261 10.74 3.41 16.36
C LEU A 261 9.33 3.42 15.78
N ILE A 262 8.35 2.90 16.53
CA ILE A 262 6.94 2.82 16.13
C ILE A 262 6.01 3.36 17.23
N ILE A 263 6.47 4.31 18.05
CA ILE A 263 5.74 4.76 19.24
C ILE A 263 4.40 5.43 18.89
N LEU A 264 4.28 6.08 17.74
CA LEU A 264 3.01 6.67 17.28
C LEU A 264 2.00 5.58 16.89
N SER A 265 2.41 4.33 16.82
CA SER A 265 1.48 3.19 16.69
C SER A 265 0.99 2.65 18.04
N ASP A 266 1.53 3.15 19.16
CA ASP A 266 1.19 2.74 20.53
C ASP A 266 0.72 3.95 21.37
N PRO A 267 -0.59 4.25 21.39
CA PRO A 267 -1.12 5.40 22.14
C PRO A 267 -0.75 5.40 23.63
N GLU A 268 -0.66 4.22 24.26
CA GLU A 268 -0.37 4.09 25.68
C GLU A 268 1.10 4.42 25.97
N GLU A 269 2.03 3.84 25.20
CA GLU A 269 3.45 4.18 25.34
C GLU A 269 3.74 5.62 24.89
N PHE A 270 3.05 6.13 23.87
CA PHE A 270 3.12 7.53 23.48
C PHE A 270 2.70 8.46 24.63
N LYS A 271 1.53 8.23 25.23
CA LYS A 271 1.03 9.01 26.37
C LYS A 271 1.98 8.97 27.56
N LYS A 272 2.54 7.80 27.84
CA LYS A 272 3.52 7.63 28.92
C LYS A 272 4.81 8.40 28.65
N ALA A 273 5.30 8.43 27.40
CA ALA A 273 6.52 9.10 27.00
C ALA A 273 6.36 10.63 26.92
N PHE A 274 5.30 11.13 26.28
CA PHE A 274 5.13 12.54 25.95
C PHE A 274 4.12 13.27 26.84
N LYS A 275 3.45 12.56 27.77
CA LYS A 275 2.46 13.12 28.71
C LYS A 275 1.28 13.84 28.03
N THR A 276 0.97 13.44 26.81
CA THR A 276 -0.18 13.91 26.03
C THR A 276 -0.78 12.75 25.26
N ASP A 277 -2.08 12.84 24.94
CA ASP A 277 -2.74 11.82 24.12
C ASP A 277 -2.29 11.93 22.67
N LEU A 278 -2.13 10.78 22.01
CA LEU A 278 -1.87 10.70 20.58
C LEU A 278 -3.14 11.10 19.82
N LYS A 279 -3.02 12.07 18.92
CA LYS A 279 -4.11 12.52 18.06
C LYS A 279 -4.05 11.78 16.72
N ASP A 280 -4.97 10.84 16.53
CA ASP A 280 -5.16 10.12 15.26
C ASP A 280 -6.45 10.55 14.54
N ASP A 281 -7.02 11.71 14.89
CA ASP A 281 -8.27 12.19 14.31
C ASP A 281 -8.16 12.37 12.80
N HIS A 282 -6.96 12.68 12.29
CA HIS A 282 -6.67 12.69 10.85
C HIS A 282 -7.10 11.37 10.17
N PHE A 283 -6.64 10.23 10.68
CA PHE A 283 -6.93 8.93 10.08
C PHE A 283 -8.38 8.48 10.30
N ARG A 284 -9.03 8.98 11.35
CA ARG A 284 -10.41 8.60 11.71
C ARG A 284 -11.47 9.43 11.00
N LEU A 285 -11.21 10.74 10.84
CA LEU A 285 -12.24 11.73 10.50
C LEU A 285 -11.98 12.40 9.15
N SER A 286 -10.72 12.62 8.74
CA SER A 286 -10.42 13.43 7.55
C SER A 286 -11.08 12.91 6.29
N LYS A 287 -11.08 11.60 6.02
CA LYS A 287 -11.68 11.05 4.80
C LYS A 287 -13.17 11.37 4.67
N LYS A 288 -13.94 11.25 5.75
CA LYS A 288 -15.36 11.56 5.75
C LYS A 288 -15.58 13.08 5.66
N TYR A 289 -14.83 13.83 6.46
CA TYR A 289 -14.95 15.28 6.52
C TYR A 289 -14.60 15.97 5.19
N LEU A 290 -13.51 15.54 4.54
CA LEU A 290 -13.09 16.07 3.24
C LEU A 290 -14.16 15.86 2.17
N LYS A 291 -14.82 14.70 2.15
CA LYS A 291 -15.94 14.45 1.23
C LYS A 291 -17.12 15.38 1.49
N GLU A 292 -17.42 15.68 2.76
CA GLU A 292 -18.50 16.59 3.13
C GLU A 292 -18.21 18.02 2.65
N ILE A 293 -17.05 18.58 3.00
CA ILE A 293 -16.70 19.95 2.60
C ILE A 293 -16.51 20.08 1.07
N VAL A 294 -15.99 19.04 0.39
CA VAL A 294 -15.89 19.04 -1.07
C VAL A 294 -17.28 19.00 -1.71
N ALA A 295 -18.21 18.21 -1.17
CA ALA A 295 -19.58 18.19 -1.68
C ALA A 295 -20.28 19.55 -1.51
N GLU A 296 -19.99 20.30 -0.44
CA GLU A 296 -20.49 21.67 -0.25
C GLU A 296 -19.96 22.61 -1.35
N GLU A 297 -18.67 22.56 -1.67
CA GLU A 297 -18.11 23.37 -2.77
C GLU A 297 -18.68 22.99 -4.14
N ILE A 298 -18.88 21.70 -4.39
CA ILE A 298 -19.51 21.22 -5.64
C ILE A 298 -20.94 21.73 -5.74
N ASN A 299 -21.74 21.64 -4.67
CA ASN A 299 -23.12 22.14 -4.68
C ASN A 299 -23.18 23.66 -4.89
N LYS A 300 -22.15 24.39 -4.45
CA LYS A 300 -22.07 25.84 -4.56
C LYS A 300 -21.62 26.31 -5.95
N PHE A 301 -20.71 25.57 -6.60
CA PHE A 301 -20.00 26.04 -7.80
C PHE A 301 -20.06 25.11 -9.02
N GLY A 302 -20.59 23.89 -8.88
CA GLY A 302 -20.48 22.83 -9.90
C GLY A 302 -21.29 23.01 -11.18
N GLU A 303 -22.20 23.99 -11.25
CA GLU A 303 -22.96 24.29 -12.48
C GLU A 303 -22.29 25.36 -13.36
N GLU A 304 -21.26 26.04 -12.86
CA GLU A 304 -20.58 27.14 -13.57
C GLU A 304 -19.40 26.65 -14.41
N LYS A 305 -19.50 26.79 -15.73
CA LYS A 305 -18.40 26.42 -16.64
C LYS A 305 -17.31 27.49 -16.69
N VAL A 306 -16.06 27.05 -16.60
CA VAL A 306 -14.87 27.90 -16.74
C VAL A 306 -14.07 27.49 -17.97
N SER A 307 -13.70 28.45 -18.83
CA SER A 307 -12.91 28.18 -20.03
C SER A 307 -11.49 27.70 -19.66
N LYS A 308 -11.03 26.62 -20.31
CA LYS A 308 -9.73 25.98 -20.03
C LYS A 308 -8.88 25.85 -21.29
N ASN A 309 -7.55 25.95 -21.13
CA ASN A 309 -6.59 25.48 -22.13
C ASN A 309 -6.34 23.98 -21.94
N VAL A 310 -7.19 23.09 -22.47
CA VAL A 310 -6.92 21.65 -22.50
C VAL A 310 -6.26 21.30 -23.83
N ILE A 311 -5.17 20.53 -23.79
CA ILE A 311 -4.57 19.97 -25.00
C ILE A 311 -4.89 18.47 -25.01
N GLU A 312 -5.80 18.06 -25.91
CA GLU A 312 -6.14 16.66 -26.12
C GLU A 312 -5.07 15.96 -26.98
N LEU A 313 -4.58 14.81 -26.51
CA LEU A 313 -3.52 14.02 -27.16
C LEU A 313 -3.95 12.55 -27.21
N GLY A 314 -4.94 12.22 -28.06
CA GLY A 314 -5.50 10.87 -28.15
C GLY A 314 -6.19 10.46 -26.85
N ASP A 315 -5.70 9.39 -26.21
CA ASP A 315 -6.24 8.86 -24.94
C ASP A 315 -5.74 9.61 -23.68
N ALA A 316 -4.97 10.70 -23.87
CA ALA A 316 -4.43 11.51 -22.79
C ALA A 316 -4.87 12.97 -22.92
N LYS A 317 -5.04 13.65 -21.78
CA LYS A 317 -5.27 15.09 -21.70
C LYS A 317 -4.11 15.76 -20.98
N LEU A 318 -3.52 16.79 -21.61
CA LEU A 318 -2.49 17.63 -21.01
C LEU A 318 -3.09 18.92 -20.48
N LEU A 319 -2.67 19.28 -19.27
CA LEU A 319 -3.30 20.28 -18.44
C LEU A 319 -2.24 21.33 -18.03
N PRO A 320 -2.05 22.40 -18.81
CA PRO A 320 -1.11 23.47 -18.50
C PRO A 320 -1.67 24.37 -17.39
N GLU A 321 -1.42 24.01 -16.14
CA GLU A 321 -1.61 24.87 -14.97
C GLU A 321 -0.29 24.87 -14.17
N ASN A 322 0.10 26.00 -13.56
CA ASN A 322 1.38 26.15 -12.86
C ASN A 322 1.20 26.77 -11.47
N SER A 323 0.01 26.65 -10.87
CA SER A 323 -0.29 27.17 -9.54
C SER A 323 -0.41 26.02 -8.54
N ILE A 324 0.52 25.95 -7.59
CA ILE A 324 0.53 24.90 -6.54
C ILE A 324 -0.80 24.85 -5.78
N ASP A 325 -1.33 26.01 -5.40
CA ASP A 325 -2.61 26.07 -4.66
C ASP A 325 -3.76 25.53 -5.50
N MET A 326 -3.76 25.81 -6.80
CA MET A 326 -4.77 25.31 -7.73
C MET A 326 -4.64 23.79 -7.92
N ASP A 327 -3.43 23.29 -8.13
CA ASP A 327 -3.17 21.86 -8.35
C ASP A 327 -3.59 21.02 -7.13
N VAL A 328 -3.24 21.47 -5.92
CA VAL A 328 -3.65 20.82 -4.68
C VAL A 328 -5.17 20.86 -4.51
N LEU A 329 -5.81 21.99 -4.82
CA LEU A 329 -7.25 22.15 -4.71
C LEU A 329 -8.00 21.23 -5.68
N ILE A 330 -7.56 21.16 -6.94
CA ILE A 330 -8.10 20.23 -7.94
C ILE A 330 -7.94 18.79 -7.46
N ALA A 331 -6.75 18.42 -6.98
CA ALA A 331 -6.49 17.08 -6.48
C ALA A 331 -7.38 16.72 -5.29
N LEU A 332 -7.60 17.65 -4.36
CA LEU A 332 -8.52 17.48 -3.21
C LEU A 332 -9.96 17.25 -3.68
N ILE A 333 -10.46 18.05 -4.62
CA ILE A 333 -11.82 17.90 -5.14
C ILE A 333 -11.97 16.59 -5.92
N HIS A 334 -11.01 16.29 -6.81
CA HIS A 334 -11.02 15.09 -7.64
C HIS A 334 -10.95 13.81 -6.78
N HIS A 335 -10.05 13.75 -5.80
CA HIS A 335 -9.89 12.57 -4.94
C HIS A 335 -11.11 12.29 -4.06
N ASN A 336 -11.84 13.34 -3.66
CA ASN A 336 -12.94 13.26 -2.71
C ASN A 336 -14.33 13.38 -3.37
N SER A 337 -14.41 13.27 -4.70
CA SER A 337 -15.67 13.31 -5.45
C SER A 337 -15.69 12.26 -6.59
N THR A 338 -16.71 12.32 -7.44
CA THR A 338 -16.78 11.55 -8.70
C THR A 338 -16.50 12.41 -9.93
N LEU A 339 -16.06 13.64 -9.73
CA LEU A 339 -15.79 14.59 -10.80
C LEU A 339 -14.51 14.21 -11.54
N SER A 340 -14.51 14.39 -12.85
CA SER A 340 -13.31 14.38 -13.67
C SER A 340 -12.32 15.45 -13.23
N TYR A 341 -11.08 15.39 -13.72
CA TYR A 341 -10.13 16.47 -13.46
C TYR A 341 -10.67 17.82 -13.97
N GLU A 342 -11.32 17.84 -15.13
CA GLU A 342 -11.89 19.06 -15.70
C GLU A 342 -12.97 19.68 -14.81
N GLU A 343 -13.95 18.89 -14.38
CA GLU A 343 -15.02 19.37 -13.51
C GLU A 343 -14.47 19.80 -12.14
N SER A 344 -13.44 19.10 -11.63
CA SER A 344 -12.75 19.48 -10.39
C SER A 344 -12.02 20.82 -10.52
N PHE A 345 -11.46 21.11 -11.70
CA PHE A 345 -10.86 22.41 -12.02
C PHE A 345 -11.89 23.54 -12.02
N GLU A 346 -13.07 23.32 -12.59
CA GLU A 346 -14.12 24.35 -12.63
C GLU A 346 -14.52 24.78 -11.21
N VAL A 347 -14.71 23.81 -10.31
CA VAL A 347 -15.00 24.08 -8.89
C VAL A 347 -13.80 24.77 -8.21
N ALA A 348 -12.58 24.26 -8.41
CA ALA A 348 -11.36 24.82 -7.83
C ALA A 348 -11.16 26.29 -8.24
N ALA A 349 -11.45 26.64 -9.49
CA ALA A 349 -11.29 27.99 -10.03
C ALA A 349 -12.19 28.99 -9.30
N LYS A 350 -13.41 28.56 -8.95
CA LYS A 350 -14.36 29.39 -8.18
C LYS A 350 -13.99 29.52 -6.71
N VAL A 351 -13.50 28.44 -6.11
CA VAL A 351 -13.00 28.49 -4.73
C VAL A 351 -11.83 29.48 -4.62
N ILE A 352 -10.89 29.46 -5.59
CA ILE A 352 -9.67 30.28 -5.54
C ILE A 352 -9.88 31.76 -5.92
N GLU A 353 -10.97 32.11 -6.62
CA GLU A 353 -11.36 33.50 -6.92
C GLU A 353 -11.48 34.35 -5.63
N ASN A 354 -11.98 33.75 -4.55
CA ASN A 354 -12.06 34.38 -3.23
C ASN A 354 -10.95 33.85 -2.30
N LYS A 355 -9.89 34.64 -2.13
CA LYS A 355 -8.71 34.27 -1.32
C LYS A 355 -9.03 33.89 0.12
N GLU A 356 -9.98 34.56 0.78
CA GLU A 356 -10.33 34.23 2.17
C GLU A 356 -11.11 32.92 2.24
N HIS A 357 -11.99 32.67 1.27
CA HIS A 357 -12.70 31.39 1.15
C HIS A 357 -11.73 30.23 0.88
N ALA A 358 -10.81 30.39 -0.09
CA ALA A 358 -9.80 29.39 -0.39
C ALA A 358 -8.89 29.08 0.81
N LYS A 359 -8.46 30.12 1.54
CA LYS A 359 -7.67 29.96 2.76
C LYS A 359 -8.43 29.19 3.84
N GLU A 360 -9.72 29.46 3.99
CA GLU A 360 -10.56 28.73 4.94
C GLU A 360 -10.73 27.28 4.53
N PHE A 361 -10.98 27.01 3.25
CA PHE A 361 -11.02 25.65 2.70
C PHE A 361 -9.74 24.87 3.00
N PHE A 362 -8.55 25.45 2.79
CA PHE A 362 -7.27 24.81 3.13
C PHE A 362 -7.07 24.56 4.63
N LYS A 363 -7.59 25.42 5.50
CA LYS A 363 -7.55 25.13 6.95
C LYS A 363 -8.46 23.97 7.29
N GLU A 364 -9.66 23.93 6.71
CA GLU A 364 -10.62 22.86 6.95
C GLU A 364 -10.10 21.52 6.44
N THR A 365 -9.39 21.49 5.31
CA THR A 365 -8.78 20.26 4.79
C THR A 365 -7.69 19.71 5.72
N LEU A 366 -6.97 20.60 6.41
CA LEU A 366 -5.90 20.27 7.35
C LEU A 366 -6.37 20.20 8.82
N ARG A 367 -7.66 20.35 9.09
CA ARG A 367 -8.21 20.53 10.44
C ARG A 367 -7.80 19.47 11.47
N TYR A 368 -7.68 18.22 11.04
CA TYR A 368 -7.39 17.08 11.92
C TYR A 368 -5.93 16.65 11.91
N ILE A 369 -5.07 17.31 11.13
CA ILE A 369 -3.64 16.98 11.06
C ILE A 369 -2.94 17.38 12.37
N SER A 370 -2.08 16.50 12.88
CA SER A 370 -1.20 16.81 14.02
C SER A 370 0.23 17.07 13.54
N GLU A 371 1.09 17.51 14.46
CA GLU A 371 2.53 17.69 14.23
C GLU A 371 3.29 16.40 13.85
N PHE A 372 2.65 15.24 14.04
CA PHE A 372 3.22 13.92 13.75
C PHE A 372 2.71 13.32 12.43
N ASP A 373 1.82 14.00 11.73
CA ASP A 373 1.20 13.50 10.50
C ASP A 373 1.83 14.13 9.26
N THR A 374 1.87 13.35 8.18
CA THR A 374 2.25 13.87 6.86
C THR A 374 1.04 14.54 6.22
N LEU A 375 1.29 15.53 5.36
CA LEU A 375 0.24 16.11 4.54
C LEU A 375 -0.46 15.04 3.69
N PRO A 376 -1.76 15.21 3.39
CA PRO A 376 -2.47 14.36 2.45
C PRO A 376 -1.76 14.27 1.09
N ARG A 377 -2.00 13.18 0.36
CA ARG A 377 -1.31 12.88 -0.90
C ARG A 377 -1.52 13.97 -1.96
N GLU A 378 -2.65 14.66 -1.90
CA GLU A 378 -3.02 15.77 -2.76
C GLU A 378 -2.01 16.93 -2.71
N PHE A 379 -1.28 17.08 -1.60
CA PHE A 379 -0.20 18.07 -1.45
C PHE A 379 1.10 17.67 -2.18
N GLU A 380 1.23 16.41 -2.60
CA GLU A 380 2.31 15.95 -3.48
C GLU A 380 1.99 16.20 -4.97
N PHE A 381 0.76 16.60 -5.28
CA PHE A 381 0.28 16.85 -6.64
C PHE A 381 0.72 18.24 -7.12
N ASN A 382 2.03 18.46 -7.23
CA ASN A 382 2.63 19.77 -7.59
C ASN A 382 3.65 19.67 -8.74
N GLY A 383 3.42 18.73 -9.67
CA GLY A 383 4.32 18.43 -10.77
C GLY A 383 4.11 19.32 -12.00
N LYS A 384 5.19 19.66 -12.70
CA LYS A 384 5.15 20.36 -14.00
C LYS A 384 4.49 19.56 -15.14
N LEU A 385 4.17 18.28 -14.91
CA LEU A 385 3.56 17.39 -15.88
C LEU A 385 2.49 16.55 -15.18
N MET A 386 1.23 16.93 -15.42
CA MET A 386 0.04 16.26 -14.91
C MET A 386 -0.71 15.61 -16.08
N PHE A 387 -1.22 14.40 -15.87
CA PHE A 387 -1.99 13.67 -16.86
C PHE A 387 -3.03 12.78 -16.18
N GLU A 388 -4.15 12.57 -16.88
CA GLU A 388 -5.20 11.61 -16.52
C GLU A 388 -5.13 10.42 -17.48
N LEU A 389 -5.25 9.19 -16.96
CA LEU A 389 -5.26 7.98 -17.78
C LEU A 389 -6.46 7.11 -17.43
N THR A 390 -7.19 6.68 -18.46
CA THR A 390 -8.12 5.54 -18.34
C THR A 390 -7.38 4.28 -18.75
N ILE A 391 -7.10 3.40 -17.79
CA ILE A 391 -6.36 2.16 -18.02
C ILE A 391 -7.09 0.95 -17.47
N SER A 392 -6.86 -0.21 -18.08
CA SER A 392 -7.36 -1.48 -17.56
C SER A 392 -6.76 -1.80 -16.18
N ALA A 393 -7.44 -2.63 -15.40
CA ALA A 393 -6.93 -3.08 -14.10
C ALA A 393 -5.56 -3.78 -14.22
N SER A 394 -5.33 -4.52 -15.32
CA SER A 394 -4.02 -5.13 -15.60
C SER A 394 -2.92 -4.09 -15.82
N ASN A 395 -3.22 -3.02 -16.57
CA ASN A 395 -2.27 -1.93 -16.81
C ASN A 395 -2.00 -1.16 -15.53
N PHE A 396 -3.03 -0.89 -14.72
CA PHE A 396 -2.88 -0.25 -13.42
C PHE A 396 -1.95 -1.08 -12.52
N ALA A 397 -2.11 -2.41 -12.47
CA ALA A 397 -1.22 -3.28 -11.71
C ALA A 397 0.25 -3.24 -12.19
N GLN A 398 0.53 -2.93 -13.47
CA GLN A 398 1.91 -2.71 -13.94
C GLN A 398 2.43 -1.34 -13.53
N LEU A 399 1.63 -0.28 -13.72
CA LEU A 399 1.97 1.07 -13.27
C LEU A 399 2.30 1.08 -11.77
N LYS A 400 1.51 0.32 -11.00
CA LYS A 400 1.63 0.09 -9.56
C LYS A 400 2.98 -0.49 -9.13
N ARG A 401 3.72 -1.17 -10.00
CA ARG A 401 5.02 -1.77 -9.65
C ARG A 401 6.18 -0.79 -9.73
N HIS A 402 6.03 0.29 -10.50
CA HIS A 402 7.12 1.22 -10.81
C HIS A 402 6.89 2.65 -10.27
N ARG A 403 5.78 2.86 -9.56
CA ARG A 403 5.26 4.14 -9.03
C ARG A 403 6.03 4.79 -7.88
N LEU A 404 7.37 4.62 -7.79
CA LEU A 404 8.15 5.30 -6.74
C LEU A 404 8.01 6.84 -6.81
N MET A 405 7.65 7.39 -7.98
CA MET A 405 7.50 8.83 -8.21
C MET A 405 6.13 9.23 -8.82
N THR A 406 5.08 8.43 -8.67
CA THR A 406 3.71 8.73 -9.17
C THR A 406 2.66 8.51 -8.10
#